data_AF-A0A8B7E9S2-F1
#
_entry.id   AF-A0A8B7E9S2-F1
#
_cell.length_a   1.000
_cell.length_b   1.000
_cell.length_c   1.000
_cell.angle_alpha   90.00
_cell.angle_beta   90.00
_cell.angle_gamma   90.00
#
_symmetry.space_group_name_H-M   'P 1'
#
loop_
_entity.id
_entity.type
_entity.pdbx_description
1 polymer ?
#
loop_
_entity_poly.entity_id
_entity_poly.type
_entity_poly.pdbx_seq_one_letter_code
_entity_poly.pdbx_strand_id
1 'polypeptide(L)'
;MFRKLENNKDHLIYENKFGTTAIDVDDENDFYNEKPLKRKDITLWFIDAVVLLIEHLQYYAVLLSFSDQWEWPINWINATSFTLLFNFDIWEFNKVFTGAFNHSASSYVDSSKLNFNYMWYFALWILTLVLIYACFVFIYVKWMNRRPLYMLLYIARWKRVMFVVLELLGIPFGVVGARIFHCRLNENGYVMDVNNATQCLNVSHLFLAIFVSLIFFLWFLCYPYLLRKWISEQIFSGDRARHEGYLQLKEAEYEQGLNKLWELNQYHLFSSFQRSWVFYNQWKFIFKFALIVAFAFSIRAEFWSSAVVTLLFFVAALTVLIQQPFRVRCFNSMLAMCHFILFCNSLIGNFTVRPPWVILENFQIVSFLRYPTILQMLEAINIVWLLFVFLWIVYLFLLNNSLLTKGKIWPRLSYSSTKVIGNNTMKYLMASLKARQTLKNSTRAIPLFAPVHELAHEIKVINAFCREAEILSDPTHDTLWDLLDELIEAHNELSPVSVFGMSVKSSVRETSEEFIRLMPSFRKRLMQREYDFILISPLKRRILLKMYTLGMNYCL
;
A
#
# COMPACT_ATOMS: atom_id res chain seq x y z
N MET A 1 33.71 -49.63 23.34
CA MET A 1 32.48 -48.80 23.24
C MET A 1 31.81 -49.03 21.88
N PHE A 2 31.54 -50.31 21.57
CA PHE A 2 31.09 -50.83 20.27
C PHE A 2 30.20 -52.06 20.53
N ARG A 3 29.07 -51.88 21.24
CA ARG A 3 28.19 -53.01 21.60
C ARG A 3 26.75 -52.61 21.97
N LYS A 4 26.12 -51.67 21.26
CA LYS A 4 24.73 -51.27 21.59
C LYS A 4 23.86 -50.66 20.48
N LEU A 5 24.09 -50.97 19.20
CA LEU A 5 23.19 -50.52 18.11
C LEU A 5 22.99 -51.60 17.03
N GLU A 6 22.81 -52.85 17.44
CA GLU A 6 22.52 -53.97 16.54
C GLU A 6 21.12 -54.57 16.74
N ASN A 7 20.22 -53.87 17.44
CA ASN A 7 18.82 -54.27 17.61
C ASN A 7 17.88 -53.14 17.18
N ASN A 8 17.50 -53.15 15.91
CA ASN A 8 16.18 -52.76 15.38
C ASN A 8 16.19 -52.89 13.85
N LYS A 9 16.44 -54.12 13.39
CA LYS A 9 15.88 -54.60 12.13
C LYS A 9 14.62 -55.34 12.55
N ASP A 10 13.46 -54.76 12.27
CA ASP A 10 12.18 -55.42 11.98
C ASP A 10 11.11 -54.34 11.81
N HIS A 11 10.20 -54.55 10.86
CA HIS A 11 9.21 -53.62 10.28
C HIS A 11 9.66 -52.79 9.06
N LEU A 12 10.14 -53.49 8.03
CA LEU A 12 9.93 -53.11 6.63
C LEU A 12 8.87 -54.05 6.04
N ILE A 13 7.61 -53.64 6.12
CA ILE A 13 6.53 -54.16 5.28
C ILE A 13 5.81 -52.92 4.76
N TYR A 14 6.17 -52.49 3.55
CA TYR A 14 5.25 -51.72 2.71
C TYR A 14 4.91 -52.60 1.52
N GLU A 15 3.71 -53.16 1.58
CA GLU A 15 3.09 -53.92 0.52
C GLU A 15 2.95 -53.06 -0.74
N ASN A 16 3.33 -53.66 -1.87
CA ASN A 16 2.84 -53.24 -3.18
C ASN A 16 1.31 -53.34 -3.20
N LYS A 17 0.62 -52.21 -3.27
CA LYS A 17 -0.76 -52.14 -3.76
C LYS A 17 -0.85 -51.14 -4.91
N PHE A 18 -0.62 -51.65 -6.12
CA PHE A 18 -1.34 -51.15 -7.29
C PHE A 18 -2.81 -51.56 -7.12
N GLY A 19 -3.67 -50.58 -6.84
CA GLY A 19 -5.10 -50.79 -6.68
C GLY A 19 -5.83 -49.46 -6.73
N THR A 20 -6.58 -49.25 -7.80
CA THR A 20 -7.54 -48.17 -8.03
C THR A 20 -8.59 -48.11 -6.92
N THR A 21 -8.57 -47.07 -6.08
CA THR A 21 -9.74 -46.65 -5.27
C THR A 21 -9.59 -45.22 -4.78
N ALA A 22 -10.67 -44.46 -4.97
CA ALA A 22 -11.14 -43.29 -4.22
C ALA A 22 -10.14 -42.14 -3.92
N ILE A 23 -10.46 -40.99 -4.49
CA ILE A 23 -9.94 -39.67 -4.11
C ILE A 23 -10.54 -39.37 -2.72
N ASP A 24 -9.88 -39.82 -1.65
CA ASP A 24 -10.24 -39.47 -0.29
C ASP A 24 -9.46 -38.23 0.19
N VAL A 25 -10.22 -37.35 0.83
CA VAL A 25 -10.00 -35.93 1.14
C VAL A 25 -9.05 -35.71 2.34
N ASP A 26 -8.17 -36.66 2.64
CA ASP A 26 -7.31 -36.59 3.84
C ASP A 26 -6.03 -35.75 3.66
N ASP A 27 -5.74 -35.30 2.43
CA ASP A 27 -4.62 -34.42 2.08
C ASP A 27 -4.73 -32.99 2.67
N GLU A 28 -5.90 -32.58 3.19
CA GLU A 28 -6.11 -31.25 3.77
C GLU A 28 -5.33 -31.03 5.08
N ASN A 29 -5.06 -32.10 5.84
CA ASN A 29 -4.41 -31.99 7.16
C ASN A 29 -2.87 -31.92 7.08
N ASP A 30 -2.26 -32.48 6.03
CA ASP A 30 -0.80 -32.45 5.85
C ASP A 30 -0.29 -31.07 5.38
N PHE A 31 -1.15 -30.27 4.74
CA PHE A 31 -0.84 -28.90 4.33
C PHE A 31 -0.54 -27.96 5.52
N TYR A 32 -1.11 -28.22 6.70
CA TYR A 32 -0.83 -27.44 7.91
C TYR A 32 0.53 -27.77 8.55
N ASN A 33 1.13 -28.92 8.20
CA ASN A 33 2.33 -29.44 8.86
C ASN A 33 3.64 -29.14 8.12
N GLU A 34 3.58 -28.68 6.87
CA GLU A 34 4.78 -28.16 6.19
C GLU A 34 5.16 -26.79 6.75
N LYS A 35 6.39 -26.69 7.29
CA LYS A 35 6.89 -25.45 7.89
C LYS A 35 6.82 -24.31 6.86
N PRO A 36 6.00 -23.27 7.08
CA PRO A 36 5.89 -22.17 6.14
C PRO A 36 7.26 -21.52 5.98
N LEU A 37 7.72 -21.39 4.74
CA LEU A 37 8.87 -20.56 4.38
C LEU A 37 8.62 -19.16 4.97
N LYS A 38 9.43 -18.75 5.96
CA LYS A 38 9.38 -17.46 6.70
C LYS A 38 8.21 -16.56 6.27
N ARG A 39 7.08 -16.65 6.98
CA ARG A 39 5.95 -15.71 6.83
C ARG A 39 6.48 -14.29 6.83
N LYS A 40 6.25 -13.55 5.75
CA LYS A 40 6.49 -12.11 5.73
C LYS A 40 5.31 -11.47 6.46
N ASP A 41 5.55 -10.88 7.63
CA ASP A 41 4.56 -10.01 8.24
C ASP A 41 4.44 -8.74 7.39
N ILE A 42 3.24 -8.48 6.90
CA ILE A 42 2.97 -7.41 5.95
C ILE A 42 2.18 -6.34 6.68
N THR A 43 2.75 -5.13 6.71
CA THR A 43 2.25 -3.96 7.46
C THR A 43 1.39 -3.02 6.62
N LEU A 44 0.76 -3.49 5.54
CA LEU A 44 -0.03 -2.62 4.65
C LEU A 44 -1.19 -1.94 5.39
N TRP A 45 -1.92 -2.68 6.23
CA TRP A 45 -3.02 -2.12 7.03
C TRP A 45 -2.56 -1.00 7.98
N PHE A 46 -1.34 -1.11 8.52
CA PHE A 46 -0.77 -0.10 9.42
C PHE A 46 -0.45 1.17 8.64
N ILE A 47 0.14 1.02 7.44
CA ILE A 47 0.43 2.16 6.56
C ILE A 47 -0.86 2.85 6.13
N ASP A 48 -1.88 2.09 5.72
CA ASP A 48 -3.17 2.66 5.32
C ASP A 48 -3.87 3.38 6.49
N ALA A 49 -3.76 2.84 7.72
CA ALA A 49 -4.31 3.47 8.92
C ALA A 49 -3.62 4.79 9.26
N VAL A 50 -2.28 4.80 9.23
CA VAL A 50 -1.47 5.99 9.49
C VAL A 50 -1.72 7.06 8.43
N VAL A 51 -1.74 6.67 7.14
CA VAL A 51 -2.02 7.61 6.04
C VAL A 51 -3.42 8.21 6.19
N LEU A 52 -4.44 7.41 6.50
CA LEU A 52 -5.81 7.91 6.69
C LEU A 52 -5.89 8.97 7.81
N LEU A 53 -5.23 8.73 8.94
CA LEU A 53 -5.19 9.69 10.06
C LEU A 53 -4.44 10.98 9.69
N ILE A 54 -3.27 10.85 9.04
CA ILE A 54 -2.50 12.01 8.61
C ILE A 54 -3.29 12.81 7.57
N GLU A 55 -3.96 12.16 6.61
CA GLU A 55 -4.77 12.85 5.60
C GLU A 55 -5.92 13.64 6.23
N HIS A 56 -6.61 13.08 7.22
CA HIS A 56 -7.64 13.82 7.96
C HIS A 56 -7.07 15.07 8.64
N LEU A 57 -5.94 14.92 9.35
CA LEU A 57 -5.26 16.04 10.01
C LEU A 57 -4.78 17.09 9.01
N GLN A 58 -4.30 16.68 7.84
CA GLN A 58 -3.90 17.60 6.77
C GLN A 58 -5.10 18.37 6.20
N TYR A 59 -6.23 17.70 5.92
CA TYR A 59 -7.45 18.39 5.48
C TYR A 59 -7.96 19.36 6.54
N TYR A 60 -7.93 18.96 7.81
CA TYR A 60 -8.29 19.82 8.92
C TYR A 60 -7.34 21.02 9.05
N ALA A 61 -6.03 20.84 8.86
CA ALA A 61 -5.06 21.92 8.86
C ALA A 61 -5.32 22.94 7.74
N VAL A 62 -5.79 22.49 6.56
CA VAL A 62 -6.22 23.44 5.52
C VAL A 62 -7.48 24.20 5.93
N LEU A 63 -8.47 23.53 6.55
CA LEU A 63 -9.64 24.23 7.13
C LEU A 63 -9.23 25.26 8.18
N LEU A 64 -8.24 24.93 9.02
CA LEU A 64 -7.68 25.88 9.98
C LEU A 64 -6.93 27.03 9.28
N SER A 65 -6.30 26.78 8.13
CA SER A 65 -5.71 27.85 7.31
C SER A 65 -6.76 28.77 6.68
N PHE A 66 -8.01 28.33 6.52
CA PHE A 66 -9.13 29.20 6.16
C PHE A 66 -9.61 30.08 7.33
N SER A 67 -9.15 29.86 8.56
CA SER A 67 -9.59 30.64 9.74
C SER A 67 -9.24 32.12 9.69
N ASP A 68 -8.36 32.55 8.78
CA ASP A 68 -8.18 33.98 8.51
C ASP A 68 -9.45 34.65 7.99
N GLN A 69 -10.25 33.91 7.23
CA GLN A 69 -11.52 34.39 6.64
C GLN A 69 -12.72 33.86 7.42
N TRP A 70 -12.62 32.65 7.94
CA TRP A 70 -13.66 32.05 8.77
C TRP A 70 -13.40 32.51 10.19
N GLU A 71 -14.27 33.36 10.74
CA GLU A 71 -14.13 33.98 12.07
C GLU A 71 -14.24 32.92 13.21
N TRP A 72 -13.32 31.95 13.25
CA TRP A 72 -13.23 30.93 14.29
C TRP A 72 -12.76 31.55 15.61
N PRO A 73 -13.17 31.03 16.78
CA PRO A 73 -12.74 31.56 18.06
C PRO A 73 -11.21 31.46 18.26
N ILE A 74 -10.56 32.51 18.77
CA ILE A 74 -9.09 32.56 19.01
C ILE A 74 -8.62 31.37 19.85
N ASN A 75 -9.36 31.09 20.93
CA ASN A 75 -9.04 30.01 21.86
C ASN A 75 -9.02 28.64 21.15
N TRP A 76 -9.90 28.45 20.17
CA TRP A 76 -9.95 27.23 19.36
C TRP A 76 -8.74 27.13 18.43
N ILE A 77 -8.40 28.23 17.73
CA ILE A 77 -7.24 28.28 16.83
C ILE A 77 -5.95 27.99 17.61
N ASN A 78 -5.77 28.61 18.77
CA ASN A 78 -4.61 28.37 19.63
C ASN A 78 -4.51 26.91 20.06
N ALA A 79 -5.63 26.32 20.51
CA ALA A 79 -5.67 24.93 20.96
C ALA A 79 -5.43 23.92 19.82
N THR A 80 -5.85 24.24 18.59
CA THR A 80 -5.75 23.32 17.43
C THR A 80 -4.59 23.63 16.48
N SER A 81 -3.81 24.67 16.75
CA SER A 81 -2.64 25.11 15.96
C SER A 81 -1.60 24.01 15.73
N PHE A 82 -1.50 23.02 16.62
CA PHE A 82 -0.61 21.85 16.44
C PHE A 82 -0.92 21.06 15.17
N THR A 83 -2.15 21.11 14.65
CA THR A 83 -2.53 20.42 13.41
C THR A 83 -1.80 20.97 12.18
N LEU A 84 -1.40 22.24 12.21
CA LEU A 84 -0.60 22.87 11.15
C LEU A 84 0.79 22.22 10.99
N LEU A 85 1.33 21.62 12.07
CA LEU A 85 2.61 20.90 12.02
C LEU A 85 2.51 19.61 11.19
N PHE A 86 1.36 18.94 11.16
CA PHE A 86 1.13 17.77 10.30
C PHE A 86 1.10 18.15 8.81
N ASN A 87 0.80 19.41 8.50
CA ASN A 87 0.91 19.96 7.16
C ASN A 87 2.29 20.58 6.89
N PHE A 88 3.24 20.49 7.84
CA PHE A 88 4.51 21.22 7.81
C PHE A 88 4.37 22.72 7.52
N ASP A 89 3.23 23.31 7.91
CA ASP A 89 2.91 24.71 7.60
C ASP A 89 3.44 25.64 8.69
N ILE A 90 4.75 25.84 8.67
CA ILE A 90 5.47 26.67 9.64
C ILE A 90 5.02 28.14 9.55
N TRP A 91 4.55 28.57 8.37
CA TRP A 91 4.12 29.95 8.14
C TRP A 91 2.87 30.31 8.94
N GLU A 92 1.78 29.53 8.82
CA GLU A 92 0.56 29.78 9.62
C GLU A 92 0.79 29.55 11.09
N PHE A 93 1.57 28.52 11.44
CA PHE A 93 1.92 28.27 12.82
C PHE A 93 2.58 29.52 13.43
N ASN A 94 3.61 30.08 12.77
CA ASN A 94 4.28 31.28 13.25
C ASN A 94 3.34 32.50 13.31
N LYS A 95 2.39 32.62 12.37
CA LYS A 95 1.40 33.71 12.36
C LYS A 95 0.50 33.69 13.60
N VAL A 96 0.07 32.52 14.05
CA VAL A 96 -0.73 32.36 15.27
C VAL A 96 0.06 32.76 16.52
N PHE A 97 1.33 32.35 16.64
CA PHE A 97 2.16 32.63 17.83
C PHE A 97 2.71 34.06 17.90
N THR A 98 2.92 34.72 16.77
CA THR A 98 3.45 36.10 16.71
C THR A 98 2.37 37.16 16.93
N GLY A 99 1.10 36.77 17.06
CA GLY A 99 -0.02 37.72 17.14
C GLY A 99 -0.24 38.50 15.85
N ALA A 100 0.34 38.04 14.73
CA ALA A 100 0.09 38.57 13.39
C ALA A 100 -1.28 38.09 12.84
N PHE A 101 -1.91 37.13 13.52
CA PHE A 101 -3.28 36.71 13.28
C PHE A 101 -4.26 37.77 13.81
N ASN A 102 -5.04 38.37 12.91
CA ASN A 102 -6.06 39.35 13.26
C ASN A 102 -7.45 38.76 12.98
N HIS A 103 -8.34 38.81 13.98
CA HIS A 103 -9.71 38.26 13.92
C HIS A 103 -10.67 39.15 13.14
N SER A 104 -10.35 39.50 11.89
CA SER A 104 -11.30 40.18 11.02
C SER A 104 -11.07 39.80 9.57
N ALA A 105 -12.16 39.51 8.84
CA ALA A 105 -12.12 39.19 7.41
C ALA A 105 -11.42 40.28 6.56
N SER A 106 -11.33 41.53 7.05
CA SER A 106 -10.66 42.64 6.38
C SER A 106 -9.22 42.91 6.85
N SER A 107 -8.69 42.13 7.80
CA SER A 107 -7.33 42.34 8.30
C SER A 107 -6.28 41.64 7.47
N TYR A 108 -5.09 42.22 7.45
CA TYR A 108 -3.98 41.74 6.65
C TYR A 108 -2.81 41.29 7.51
N VAL A 109 -1.99 40.42 6.93
CA VAL A 109 -0.75 39.98 7.57
C VAL A 109 0.34 41.01 7.27
N ASP A 110 0.82 41.66 8.31
CA ASP A 110 2.04 42.46 8.21
C ASP A 110 3.25 41.53 8.06
N SER A 111 3.82 41.45 6.85
CA SER A 111 5.05 40.68 6.61
C SER A 111 6.23 41.08 7.54
N SER A 112 6.22 42.29 8.11
CA SER A 112 7.19 42.77 9.10
C SER A 112 7.00 42.21 10.51
N LYS A 113 5.80 41.70 10.84
CA LYS A 113 5.51 41.05 12.13
C LYS A 113 5.95 39.59 12.18
N LEU A 114 6.33 39.02 11.03
CA LEU A 114 6.78 37.64 10.92
C LEU A 114 8.31 37.56 10.99
N ASN A 115 8.80 36.57 11.74
CA ASN A 115 10.24 36.39 12.02
C ASN A 115 11.10 36.05 10.80
N PHE A 116 10.50 35.57 9.70
CA PHE A 116 11.24 35.15 8.50
C PHE A 116 10.47 35.50 7.23
N ASN A 117 11.22 35.72 6.15
CA ASN A 117 10.66 36.12 4.85
C ASN A 117 10.12 34.90 4.08
N TYR A 118 8.92 35.06 3.52
CA TYR A 118 8.21 34.03 2.77
C TYR A 118 8.97 33.48 1.56
N MET A 119 9.72 34.32 0.84
CA MET A 119 10.41 33.88 -0.38
C MET A 119 11.48 32.83 -0.07
N TRP A 120 12.18 32.95 1.07
CA TRP A 120 13.14 31.95 1.52
C TRP A 120 12.46 30.65 1.94
N TYR A 121 11.30 30.75 2.59
CA TYR A 121 10.47 29.60 2.93
C TYR A 121 9.98 28.85 1.68
N PHE A 122 9.50 29.58 0.67
CA PHE A 122 9.10 28.99 -0.62
C PHE A 122 10.28 28.33 -1.35
N ALA A 123 11.46 28.97 -1.37
CA ALA A 123 12.67 28.41 -1.96
C ALA A 123 13.12 27.12 -1.26
N LEU A 124 13.02 27.06 0.08
CA LEU A 124 13.33 25.86 0.86
C LEU A 124 12.41 24.68 0.47
N TRP A 125 11.12 24.94 0.24
CA TRP A 125 10.18 23.92 -0.22
C TRP A 125 10.52 23.39 -1.61
N ILE A 126 10.85 24.27 -2.56
CA ILE A 126 11.31 23.86 -3.90
C ILE A 126 12.60 23.02 -3.79
N LEU A 127 13.57 23.47 -2.99
CA LEU A 127 14.81 22.74 -2.76
C LEU A 127 14.53 21.34 -2.20
N THR A 128 13.59 21.22 -1.26
CA THR A 128 13.20 19.94 -0.67
C THR A 128 12.62 18.98 -1.72
N LEU A 129 11.77 19.46 -2.62
CA LEU A 129 11.24 18.64 -3.73
C LEU A 129 12.34 18.18 -4.68
N VAL A 130 13.24 19.09 -5.06
CA VAL A 130 14.38 18.79 -5.93
C VAL A 130 15.29 17.75 -5.28
N LEU A 131 15.56 17.86 -3.98
CA LEU A 131 16.36 16.90 -3.23
C LEU A 131 15.71 15.51 -3.15
N ILE A 132 14.39 15.44 -2.92
CA ILE A 132 13.65 14.17 -2.91
C ILE A 132 13.72 13.51 -4.30
N TYR A 133 13.49 14.28 -5.36
CA TYR A 133 13.56 13.78 -6.73
C TYR A 133 14.99 13.34 -7.11
N ALA A 134 16.00 14.15 -6.80
CA ALA A 134 17.40 13.82 -7.05
C ALA A 134 17.84 12.57 -6.28
N CYS A 135 17.42 12.42 -5.03
CA CYS A 135 17.66 11.21 -4.23
C CYS A 135 17.03 9.98 -4.89
N PHE A 136 15.79 10.09 -5.37
CA PHE A 136 15.13 9.01 -6.10
C PHE A 136 15.88 8.62 -7.38
N VAL A 137 16.25 9.60 -8.21
CA VAL A 137 17.01 9.35 -9.46
C VAL A 137 18.38 8.74 -9.16
N PHE A 138 19.10 9.25 -8.17
CA PHE A 138 20.40 8.72 -7.76
C PHE A 138 20.29 7.26 -7.31
N ILE A 139 19.31 6.96 -6.46
CA ILE A 139 19.03 5.60 -6.00
C ILE A 139 18.67 4.69 -7.20
N TYR A 140 17.81 5.18 -8.09
CA TYR A 140 17.37 4.44 -9.27
C TYR A 140 18.53 4.10 -10.21
N VAL A 141 19.35 5.09 -10.57
CA VAL A 141 20.51 4.91 -11.46
C VAL A 141 21.56 3.99 -10.81
N LYS A 142 21.87 4.21 -9.53
CA LYS A 142 22.85 3.38 -8.78
C LYS A 142 22.45 1.91 -8.75
N TRP A 143 21.16 1.62 -8.61
CA TRP A 143 20.66 0.25 -8.54
C TRP A 143 20.46 -0.39 -9.91
N MET A 144 20.05 0.38 -10.91
CA MET A 144 19.95 -0.10 -12.28
C MET A 144 21.32 -0.53 -12.84
N ASN A 145 22.39 0.20 -12.49
CA ASN A 145 23.75 -0.12 -12.92
C ASN A 145 24.31 -1.42 -12.30
N ARG A 146 23.80 -1.88 -11.15
CA ARG A 146 24.33 -3.07 -10.46
C ARG A 146 23.78 -4.40 -11.03
N ARG A 147 22.57 -4.39 -11.63
CA ARG A 147 21.90 -5.51 -12.35
C ARG A 147 21.59 -6.86 -11.66
N PRO A 148 21.63 -7.10 -10.34
CA PRO A 148 21.15 -8.39 -9.85
C PRO A 148 19.62 -8.36 -9.63
N LEU A 149 18.94 -9.47 -9.93
CA LEU A 149 17.48 -9.65 -9.81
C LEU A 149 16.92 -9.28 -8.43
N TYR A 150 17.71 -9.41 -7.36
CA TYR A 150 17.28 -9.02 -6.01
C TYR A 150 17.10 -7.51 -5.82
N MET A 151 17.72 -6.67 -6.66
CA MET A 151 17.63 -5.21 -6.57
C MET A 151 16.31 -4.66 -7.10
N LEU A 152 15.61 -5.40 -7.98
CA LEU A 152 14.27 -5.03 -8.45
C LEU A 152 13.26 -4.93 -7.30
N LEU A 153 13.41 -5.78 -6.28
CA LEU A 153 12.56 -5.75 -5.08
C LEU A 153 12.83 -4.50 -4.24
N TYR A 154 14.09 -4.08 -4.13
CA TYR A 154 14.43 -2.84 -3.44
C TYR A 154 13.87 -1.64 -4.19
N ILE A 155 14.01 -1.59 -5.51
CA ILE A 155 13.42 -0.54 -6.35
C ILE A 155 11.90 -0.46 -6.14
N ALA A 156 11.20 -1.60 -6.15
CA ALA A 156 9.75 -1.63 -5.93
C ALA A 156 9.35 -1.08 -4.54
N ARG A 157 10.11 -1.43 -3.49
CA ARG A 157 9.89 -0.90 -2.13
C ARG A 157 10.14 0.60 -2.05
N TRP A 158 11.18 1.09 -2.71
CA TRP A 158 11.46 2.52 -2.74
C TRP A 158 10.44 3.32 -3.55
N LYS A 159 9.94 2.76 -4.65
CA LYS A 159 8.80 3.36 -5.38
C LYS A 159 7.56 3.49 -4.48
N ARG A 160 7.28 2.49 -3.64
CA ARG A 160 6.19 2.55 -2.64
C ARG A 160 6.38 3.67 -1.63
N VAL A 161 7.57 3.76 -1.02
CA VAL A 161 7.88 4.82 -0.03
C VAL A 161 7.76 6.20 -0.68
N MET A 162 8.30 6.37 -1.88
CA MET A 162 8.21 7.64 -2.62
C MET A 162 6.77 7.99 -2.97
N PHE A 163 5.95 7.02 -3.37
CA PHE A 163 4.53 7.25 -3.61
C PHE A 163 3.83 7.81 -2.37
N VAL A 164 4.01 7.16 -1.20
CA VAL A 164 3.41 7.63 0.06
C VAL A 164 3.93 9.03 0.44
N VAL A 165 5.23 9.27 0.29
CA VAL A 165 5.83 10.60 0.56
C VAL A 165 5.25 11.67 -0.36
N LEU A 166 5.16 11.41 -1.67
CA LEU A 166 4.57 12.36 -2.63
C LEU A 166 3.07 12.60 -2.37
N GLU A 167 2.35 11.59 -1.93
CA GLU A 167 0.95 11.70 -1.55
C GLU A 167 0.76 12.59 -0.30
N LEU A 168 1.62 12.42 0.71
CA LEU A 168 1.57 13.21 1.95
C LEU A 168 2.09 14.64 1.75
N LEU A 169 3.05 14.86 0.85
CA LEU A 169 3.59 16.19 0.55
C LEU A 169 2.70 17.04 -0.37
N GLY A 170 1.69 16.44 -1.00
CA GLY A 170 0.80 17.14 -1.93
C GLY A 170 0.09 18.35 -1.30
N ILE A 171 -0.52 18.18 -0.12
CA ILE A 171 -1.23 19.29 0.56
C ILE A 171 -0.25 20.34 1.11
N PRO A 172 0.82 19.97 1.86
CA PRO A 172 1.83 20.93 2.35
C PRO A 172 2.35 21.86 1.25
N PHE A 173 2.81 21.27 0.14
CA PHE A 173 3.32 22.04 -0.99
C PHE A 173 2.21 22.81 -1.71
N GLY A 174 1.03 22.21 -1.81
CA GLY A 174 -0.16 22.84 -2.38
C GLY A 174 -0.56 24.13 -1.68
N VAL A 175 -0.60 24.13 -0.34
CA VAL A 175 -0.97 25.32 0.46
C VAL A 175 0.06 26.44 0.29
N VAL A 176 1.36 26.10 0.34
CA VAL A 176 2.45 27.07 0.13
C VAL A 176 2.42 27.63 -1.29
N GLY A 177 2.14 26.80 -2.30
CA GLY A 177 1.99 27.29 -3.68
C GLY A 177 0.74 28.17 -3.85
N ALA A 178 -0.38 27.78 -3.24
CA ALA A 178 -1.66 28.49 -3.34
C ALA A 178 -1.61 29.91 -2.76
N ARG A 179 -0.84 30.10 -1.69
CA ARG A 179 -0.59 31.42 -1.05
C ARG A 179 0.02 32.48 -1.97
N ILE A 180 0.64 32.09 -3.07
CA ILE A 180 1.16 33.06 -4.06
C ILE A 180 0.01 33.74 -4.83
N PHE A 181 -1.13 33.07 -4.94
CA PHE A 181 -2.33 33.60 -5.61
C PHE A 181 -3.18 34.49 -4.69
N HIS A 182 -2.83 34.56 -3.41
CA HIS A 182 -3.46 35.42 -2.42
C HIS A 182 -3.06 36.88 -2.64
N CYS A 183 -3.89 37.57 -3.42
CA CYS A 183 -3.77 38.98 -3.74
C CYS A 183 -4.85 39.78 -3.04
N ARG A 184 -4.46 40.77 -2.24
CA ARG A 184 -5.35 41.71 -1.58
C ARG A 184 -5.28 43.08 -2.25
N LEU A 185 -6.34 43.87 -2.12
CA LEU A 185 -6.34 45.26 -2.54
C LEU A 185 -5.69 46.12 -1.44
N ASN A 186 -4.70 46.93 -1.80
CA ASN A 186 -4.12 47.97 -0.96
C ASN A 186 -4.34 49.34 -1.61
N GLU A 187 -4.08 50.43 -0.89
CA GLU A 187 -4.27 51.82 -1.37
C GLU A 187 -3.50 52.09 -2.69
N ASN A 188 -2.38 51.40 -2.90
CA ASN A 188 -1.50 51.54 -4.07
C ASN A 188 -1.70 50.44 -5.14
N GLY A 189 -2.80 49.66 -5.07
CA GLY A 189 -3.11 48.56 -5.98
C GLY A 189 -3.08 47.17 -5.33
N TYR A 190 -3.16 46.11 -6.13
CA TYR A 190 -3.15 44.74 -5.62
C TYR A 190 -1.76 44.31 -5.14
N VAL A 191 -1.66 43.82 -3.92
CA VAL A 191 -0.41 43.37 -3.28
C VAL A 191 -0.58 41.93 -2.81
N MET A 192 0.49 41.14 -2.86
CA MET A 192 0.48 39.77 -2.35
C MET A 192 0.37 39.79 -0.83
N ASP A 193 -0.60 39.06 -0.26
CA ASP A 193 -0.86 39.08 1.20
C ASP A 193 0.35 38.60 2.01
N VAL A 194 1.10 37.66 1.44
CA VAL A 194 2.22 36.99 2.11
C VAL A 194 3.53 37.78 2.03
N ASN A 195 3.69 38.60 0.99
CA ASN A 195 4.82 39.52 0.86
C ASN A 195 4.32 40.88 0.38
N ASN A 196 4.17 41.80 1.33
CA ASN A 196 3.62 43.12 1.09
C ASN A 196 4.50 44.00 0.16
N ALA A 197 5.75 43.60 -0.11
CA ALA A 197 6.64 44.31 -1.04
C ALA A 197 6.35 44.01 -2.52
N THR A 198 5.69 42.89 -2.83
CA THR A 198 5.43 42.47 -4.21
C THR A 198 4.01 42.83 -4.64
N GLN A 199 3.89 43.68 -5.66
CA GLN A 199 2.62 43.98 -6.31
C GLN A 199 2.15 42.77 -7.13
N CYS A 200 0.88 42.42 -6.98
CA CYS A 200 0.22 41.39 -7.79
C CYS A 200 0.07 41.84 -9.23
N LEU A 201 0.11 40.89 -10.17
CA LEU A 201 0.09 41.14 -11.63
C LEU A 201 1.34 41.84 -12.19
N ASN A 202 2.35 42.13 -11.36
CA ASN A 202 3.66 42.54 -11.84
C ASN A 202 4.38 41.35 -12.51
N VAL A 203 5.35 41.62 -13.39
CA VAL A 203 6.10 40.61 -14.16
C VAL A 203 6.72 39.55 -13.24
N SER A 204 7.25 39.96 -12.08
CA SER A 204 7.84 39.06 -11.08
C SER A 204 6.80 38.12 -10.45
N HIS A 205 5.62 38.63 -10.10
CA HIS A 205 4.52 37.83 -9.57
C HIS A 205 3.98 36.85 -10.63
N LEU A 206 3.81 37.33 -11.87
CA LEU A 206 3.30 36.52 -12.97
C LEU A 206 4.24 35.36 -13.33
N PHE A 207 5.55 35.59 -13.34
CA PHE A 207 6.54 34.51 -13.52
C PHE A 207 6.42 33.43 -12.43
N LEU A 208 6.29 33.87 -11.17
CA LEU A 208 6.17 32.97 -10.02
C LEU A 208 4.84 32.18 -10.07
N ALA A 209 3.73 32.84 -10.41
CA ALA A 209 2.42 32.23 -10.59
C ALA A 209 2.40 31.20 -11.73
N ILE A 210 3.03 31.48 -12.87
CA ILE A 210 3.17 30.52 -13.98
C ILE A 210 3.99 29.31 -13.53
N PHE A 211 5.11 29.55 -12.85
CA PHE A 211 5.99 28.49 -12.38
C PHE A 211 5.27 27.53 -11.40
N VAL A 212 4.53 28.07 -10.43
CA VAL A 212 3.73 27.26 -9.50
C VAL A 212 2.60 26.53 -10.21
N SER A 213 1.90 27.19 -11.14
CA SER A 213 0.85 26.57 -11.93
C SER A 213 1.35 25.38 -12.74
N LEU A 214 2.57 25.48 -13.30
CA LEU A 214 3.21 24.38 -14.02
C LEU A 214 3.54 23.20 -13.09
N ILE A 215 4.04 23.47 -11.88
CA ILE A 215 4.28 22.41 -10.89
C ILE A 215 2.97 21.73 -10.48
N PHE A 216 1.92 22.51 -10.24
CA PHE A 216 0.60 21.98 -9.90
C PHE A 216 0.02 21.12 -11.03
N PHE A 217 0.16 21.56 -12.28
CA PHE A 217 -0.26 20.77 -13.44
C PHE A 217 0.49 19.42 -13.51
N LEU A 218 1.81 19.43 -13.33
CA LEU A 218 2.61 18.20 -13.35
C LEU A 218 2.27 17.25 -12.19
N TRP A 219 2.10 17.78 -10.98
CA TRP A 219 1.86 16.97 -9.79
C TRP A 219 0.41 16.49 -9.69
N PHE A 220 -0.58 17.36 -9.87
CA PHE A 220 -1.98 17.02 -9.60
C PHE A 220 -2.74 16.51 -10.83
N LEU A 221 -2.21 16.66 -12.04
CA LEU A 221 -2.86 16.17 -13.26
C LEU A 221 -2.01 15.12 -13.99
N CYS A 222 -0.75 15.43 -14.30
CA CYS A 222 0.10 14.50 -15.05
C CYS A 222 0.43 13.23 -14.24
N TYR A 223 0.84 13.37 -12.98
CA TYR A 223 1.16 12.24 -12.12
C TYR A 223 -0.01 11.27 -11.87
N PRO A 224 -1.24 11.70 -11.49
CA PRO A 224 -2.36 10.76 -11.35
C PRO A 224 -2.77 10.13 -12.68
N TYR A 225 -2.60 10.81 -13.81
CA TYR A 225 -2.81 10.20 -15.12
C TYR A 225 -1.80 9.05 -15.38
N LEU A 226 -0.52 9.24 -15.05
CA LEU A 226 0.49 8.19 -15.15
C LEU A 226 0.18 7.01 -14.21
N LEU A 227 -0.25 7.29 -12.97
CA LEU A 227 -0.70 6.26 -12.02
C LEU A 227 -1.88 5.46 -12.58
N ARG A 228 -2.79 6.11 -13.31
CA ARG A 228 -3.91 5.43 -13.97
C ARG A 228 -3.44 4.47 -15.02
N LYS A 229 -2.50 4.90 -15.86
CA LYS A 229 -1.91 4.04 -16.87
C LYS A 229 -1.25 2.82 -16.22
N TRP A 230 -0.42 3.01 -15.20
CA TRP A 230 0.26 1.92 -14.51
C TRP A 230 -0.72 0.95 -13.83
N ILE A 231 -1.75 1.45 -13.15
CA ILE A 231 -2.75 0.58 -12.53
C ILE A 231 -3.56 -0.15 -13.61
N SER A 232 -3.90 0.51 -14.72
CA SER A 232 -4.66 -0.12 -15.81
C SER A 232 -3.94 -1.28 -16.48
N GLU A 233 -2.61 -1.21 -16.58
CA GLU A 233 -1.77 -2.30 -17.11
C GLU A 233 -1.76 -3.53 -16.20
N GLN A 234 -2.10 -3.40 -14.92
CA GLN A 234 -2.08 -4.49 -13.93
C GLN A 234 -3.47 -5.06 -13.62
N ILE A 235 -4.53 -4.50 -14.21
CA ILE A 235 -5.90 -4.99 -14.04
C ILE A 235 -6.10 -6.21 -14.96
N PHE A 236 -6.32 -7.37 -14.36
CA PHE A 236 -6.51 -8.64 -15.07
C PHE A 236 -7.82 -8.71 -15.89
N SER A 237 -8.96 -8.30 -15.31
CA SER A 237 -10.27 -8.43 -15.95
C SER A 237 -11.22 -7.26 -15.67
N GLY A 238 -12.17 -7.04 -16.58
CA GLY A 238 -13.29 -6.12 -16.37
C GLY A 238 -14.26 -6.61 -15.29
N ASP A 239 -14.47 -7.92 -15.21
CA ASP A 239 -15.35 -8.54 -14.21
C ASP A 239 -14.78 -8.47 -12.79
N ARG A 240 -15.67 -8.12 -11.84
CA ARG A 240 -15.35 -7.97 -10.42
C ARG A 240 -14.97 -9.30 -9.78
N ALA A 241 -15.70 -10.37 -10.06
CA ALA A 241 -15.44 -11.67 -9.43
C ALA A 241 -14.08 -12.24 -9.84
N ARG A 242 -13.79 -12.21 -11.15
CA ARG A 242 -12.48 -12.61 -11.73
C ARG A 242 -11.31 -11.82 -11.17
N HIS A 243 -11.43 -10.49 -11.11
CA HIS A 243 -10.35 -9.64 -10.59
C HIS A 243 -10.07 -9.90 -9.10
N GLU A 244 -11.12 -10.03 -8.29
CA GLU A 244 -10.98 -10.28 -6.86
C GLU A 244 -10.42 -11.69 -6.59
N GLY A 245 -10.81 -12.70 -7.38
CA GLY A 245 -10.24 -14.05 -7.29
C GLY A 245 -8.76 -14.10 -7.66
N TYR A 246 -8.36 -13.46 -8.78
CA TYR A 246 -6.96 -13.34 -9.19
C TYR A 246 -6.11 -12.68 -8.11
N LEU A 247 -6.59 -11.56 -7.56
CA LEU A 247 -5.83 -10.80 -6.59
C LEU A 247 -5.66 -11.58 -5.28
N GLN A 248 -6.69 -12.28 -4.80
CA GLN A 248 -6.57 -13.17 -3.64
C GLN A 248 -5.51 -14.24 -3.82
N LEU A 249 -5.45 -14.85 -5.00
CA LEU A 249 -4.42 -15.83 -5.33
C LEU A 249 -3.02 -15.20 -5.20
N LYS A 250 -2.81 -14.01 -5.77
CA LYS A 250 -1.52 -13.30 -5.68
C LYS A 250 -1.16 -12.86 -4.25
N GLU A 251 -2.15 -12.50 -3.46
CA GLU A 251 -1.99 -12.16 -2.05
C GLU A 251 -1.59 -13.39 -1.22
N ALA A 252 -2.23 -14.54 -1.46
CA ALA A 252 -1.90 -15.82 -0.82
C ALA A 252 -0.52 -16.35 -1.23
N GLU A 253 -0.18 -16.29 -2.52
CA GLU A 253 1.15 -16.61 -3.05
C GLU A 253 2.25 -15.76 -2.37
N TYR A 254 1.95 -14.49 -2.10
CA TYR A 254 2.88 -13.58 -1.46
C TYR A 254 3.01 -13.84 0.04
N GLU A 255 1.91 -14.12 0.75
CA GLU A 255 1.90 -14.45 2.18
C GLU A 255 2.73 -15.72 2.46
N GLN A 256 2.61 -16.73 1.59
CA GLN A 256 3.40 -17.95 1.65
C GLN A 256 4.84 -17.78 1.14
N GLY A 257 5.18 -16.61 0.60
CA GLY A 257 6.51 -16.31 0.06
C GLY A 257 6.85 -17.11 -1.20
N LEU A 258 5.85 -17.67 -1.88
CA LEU A 258 6.00 -18.42 -3.13
C LEU A 258 6.40 -17.46 -4.26
N ASN A 259 5.66 -16.36 -4.41
CA ASN A 259 5.84 -15.39 -5.47
C ASN A 259 6.16 -13.98 -4.94
N LYS A 260 6.99 -13.23 -5.67
CA LYS A 260 7.33 -11.83 -5.37
C LYS A 260 6.74 -10.83 -6.38
N LEU A 261 6.01 -11.33 -7.39
CA LEU A 261 5.30 -10.52 -8.37
C LEU A 261 4.36 -9.51 -7.71
N TRP A 262 3.78 -9.84 -6.54
CA TRP A 262 2.96 -8.90 -5.77
C TRP A 262 3.68 -7.58 -5.44
N GLU A 263 4.94 -7.66 -4.97
CA GLU A 263 5.77 -6.48 -4.69
C GLU A 263 6.20 -5.78 -5.99
N LEU A 264 6.59 -6.55 -7.01
CA LEU A 264 7.17 -6.03 -8.26
C LEU A 264 6.15 -5.26 -9.12
N ASN A 265 4.95 -5.80 -9.28
CA ASN A 265 3.85 -5.20 -10.06
C ASN A 265 3.07 -4.13 -9.28
N GLN A 266 3.56 -3.78 -8.08
CA GLN A 266 3.01 -2.68 -7.28
C GLN A 266 1.52 -2.87 -6.87
N TYR A 267 1.10 -4.10 -6.63
CA TYR A 267 -0.29 -4.39 -6.21
C TYR A 267 -0.69 -3.68 -4.91
N HIS A 268 0.27 -3.26 -4.09
CA HIS A 268 0.05 -2.41 -2.91
C HIS A 268 -0.68 -1.08 -3.21
N LEU A 269 -0.67 -0.60 -4.46
CA LEU A 269 -1.35 0.63 -4.85
C LEU A 269 -2.87 0.49 -4.90
N PHE A 270 -3.39 -0.73 -5.09
CA PHE A 270 -4.82 -0.96 -5.27
C PHE A 270 -5.40 -2.13 -4.49
N SER A 271 -4.58 -2.99 -3.88
CA SER A 271 -5.03 -4.17 -3.13
C SER A 271 -5.95 -3.83 -1.95
N SER A 272 -5.84 -2.63 -1.38
CA SER A 272 -6.69 -2.21 -0.27
C SER A 272 -8.11 -1.83 -0.70
N PHE A 273 -8.33 -1.55 -1.99
CA PHE A 273 -9.57 -1.01 -2.52
C PHE A 273 -10.42 -2.06 -3.25
N GLN A 274 -11.73 -1.87 -3.24
CA GLN A 274 -12.65 -2.67 -4.04
C GLN A 274 -12.49 -2.36 -5.53
N ARG A 275 -12.91 -3.27 -6.41
CA ARG A 275 -12.83 -3.10 -7.87
C ARG A 275 -13.32 -1.73 -8.40
N SER A 276 -14.46 -1.24 -7.91
CA SER A 276 -15.05 0.04 -8.34
C SER A 276 -14.16 1.25 -7.99
N TRP A 277 -13.32 1.10 -6.96
CA TRP A 277 -12.45 2.12 -6.40
C TRP A 277 -10.96 1.78 -6.57
N VAL A 278 -10.60 0.95 -7.55
CA VAL A 278 -9.20 0.62 -7.87
C VAL A 278 -8.38 1.88 -8.15
N PHE A 279 -9.01 2.94 -8.65
CA PHE A 279 -8.40 4.25 -8.91
C PHE A 279 -8.59 5.26 -7.76
N TYR A 280 -8.94 4.83 -6.55
CA TYR A 280 -9.20 5.74 -5.41
C TYR A 280 -8.03 6.67 -5.09
N ASN A 281 -6.79 6.19 -5.17
CA ASN A 281 -5.62 7.04 -4.96
C ASN A 281 -5.55 8.23 -5.94
N GLN A 282 -6.03 8.08 -7.19
CA GLN A 282 -6.12 9.20 -8.13
C GLN A 282 -7.21 10.18 -7.74
N TRP A 283 -8.37 9.67 -7.31
CA TRP A 283 -9.45 10.50 -6.79
C TRP A 283 -8.98 11.34 -5.60
N LYS A 284 -8.15 10.79 -4.71
CA LYS A 284 -7.53 11.56 -3.62
C LYS A 284 -6.66 12.71 -4.13
N PHE A 285 -5.83 12.51 -5.15
CA PHE A 285 -5.06 13.62 -5.74
C PHE A 285 -5.94 14.70 -6.36
N ILE A 286 -6.98 14.31 -7.11
CA ILE A 286 -7.91 15.26 -7.72
C ILE A 286 -8.68 16.04 -6.64
N PHE A 287 -9.09 15.36 -5.57
CA PHE A 287 -9.76 15.99 -4.43
C PHE A 287 -8.86 17.00 -3.72
N LYS A 288 -7.60 16.61 -3.44
CA LYS A 288 -6.58 17.52 -2.87
C LYS A 288 -6.38 18.75 -3.76
N PHE A 289 -6.29 18.56 -5.07
CA PHE A 289 -6.15 19.66 -6.02
C PHE A 289 -7.35 20.61 -6.00
N ALA A 290 -8.58 20.08 -6.03
CA ALA A 290 -9.80 20.89 -5.95
C ALA A 290 -9.85 21.74 -4.67
N LEU A 291 -9.43 21.15 -3.55
CA LEU A 291 -9.34 21.84 -2.26
C LEU A 291 -8.27 22.94 -2.28
N ILE A 292 -7.09 22.69 -2.85
CA ILE A 292 -6.01 23.68 -2.99
C ILE A 292 -6.44 24.83 -3.91
N VAL A 293 -7.15 24.54 -5.00
CA VAL A 293 -7.69 25.56 -5.90
C VAL A 293 -8.71 26.43 -5.17
N ALA A 294 -9.64 25.82 -4.41
CA ALA A 294 -10.58 26.59 -3.59
C ALA A 294 -9.85 27.48 -2.56
N PHE A 295 -8.78 26.97 -1.96
CA PHE A 295 -7.93 27.74 -1.05
C PHE A 295 -7.17 28.89 -1.75
N ALA A 296 -6.68 28.69 -2.97
CA ALA A 296 -6.00 29.74 -3.74
C ALA A 296 -6.92 30.95 -4.04
N PHE A 297 -8.22 30.71 -4.20
CA PHE A 297 -9.22 31.77 -4.47
C PHE A 297 -9.86 32.37 -3.22
N SER A 298 -9.44 31.93 -2.02
CA SER A 298 -10.11 32.25 -0.77
C SER A 298 -10.26 33.76 -0.53
N ILE A 299 -9.16 34.53 -0.66
CA ILE A 299 -9.15 35.98 -0.40
C ILE A 299 -10.01 36.77 -1.38
N ARG A 300 -10.09 36.32 -2.64
CA ARG A 300 -10.83 37.05 -3.68
C ARG A 300 -12.33 36.79 -3.61
N ALA A 301 -12.72 35.59 -3.17
CA ALA A 301 -14.11 35.14 -3.16
C ALA A 301 -14.38 34.25 -1.93
N GLU A 302 -14.38 34.88 -0.75
CA GLU A 302 -14.51 34.20 0.56
C GLU A 302 -15.75 33.30 0.64
N PHE A 303 -16.92 33.82 0.25
CA PHE A 303 -18.17 33.06 0.27
C PHE A 303 -18.14 31.86 -0.69
N TRP A 304 -17.70 32.08 -1.94
CA TRP A 304 -17.69 31.01 -2.95
C TRP A 304 -16.65 29.94 -2.65
N SER A 305 -15.46 30.32 -2.18
CA SER A 305 -14.43 29.37 -1.78
C SER A 305 -14.91 28.49 -0.61
N SER A 306 -15.53 29.09 0.41
CA SER A 306 -16.12 28.39 1.54
C SER A 306 -17.26 27.44 1.13
N ALA A 307 -18.17 27.89 0.26
CA ALA A 307 -19.24 27.08 -0.30
C ALA A 307 -18.71 25.90 -1.14
N VAL A 308 -17.64 26.09 -1.90
CA VAL A 308 -17.00 25.01 -2.68
C VAL A 308 -16.35 24.00 -1.74
N VAL A 309 -15.63 24.43 -0.70
CA VAL A 309 -14.98 23.53 0.26
C VAL A 309 -16.01 22.69 1.03
N THR A 310 -17.10 23.31 1.51
CA THR A 310 -18.21 22.57 2.15
C THR A 310 -18.83 21.55 1.21
N LEU A 311 -19.12 21.93 -0.05
CA LEU A 311 -19.67 21.03 -1.05
C LEU A 311 -18.74 19.85 -1.37
N LEU A 312 -17.43 20.10 -1.49
CA LEU A 312 -16.43 19.05 -1.73
C LEU A 312 -16.43 18.01 -0.61
N PHE A 313 -16.42 18.44 0.66
CA PHE A 313 -16.48 17.51 1.79
C PHE A 313 -17.83 16.78 1.89
N PHE A 314 -18.94 17.44 1.55
CA PHE A 314 -20.26 16.82 1.50
C PHE A 314 -20.33 15.70 0.45
N VAL A 315 -19.88 15.98 -0.78
CA VAL A 315 -19.83 15.00 -1.87
C VAL A 315 -18.88 13.85 -1.51
N ALA A 316 -17.72 14.15 -0.90
CA ALA A 316 -16.79 13.11 -0.44
C ALA A 316 -17.43 12.21 0.65
N ALA A 317 -18.12 12.80 1.63
CA ALA A 317 -18.81 12.02 2.67
C ALA A 317 -19.92 11.13 2.07
N LEU A 318 -20.74 11.69 1.18
CA LEU A 318 -21.84 10.98 0.53
C LEU A 318 -21.34 9.85 -0.38
N THR A 319 -20.29 10.10 -1.16
CA THR A 319 -19.70 9.07 -2.04
C THR A 319 -19.15 7.88 -1.24
N VAL A 320 -18.48 8.11 -0.11
CA VAL A 320 -17.97 7.04 0.76
C VAL A 320 -19.11 6.26 1.44
N LEU A 321 -20.21 6.92 1.80
CA LEU A 321 -21.40 6.27 2.38
C LEU A 321 -22.12 5.36 1.37
N ILE A 322 -22.28 5.83 0.12
CA ILE A 322 -22.94 5.05 -0.94
C ILE A 322 -22.03 3.96 -1.48
N GLN A 323 -20.77 4.30 -1.76
CA GLN A 323 -19.80 3.39 -2.36
C GLN A 323 -18.55 3.30 -1.49
N GLN A 324 -18.39 2.14 -0.86
CA GLN A 324 -17.30 1.88 0.07
C GLN A 324 -15.97 1.63 -0.67
N PRO A 325 -14.94 2.49 -0.51
CA PRO A 325 -13.70 2.34 -1.27
C PRO A 325 -12.82 1.21 -0.76
N PHE A 326 -12.64 1.07 0.56
CA PHE A 326 -11.83 0.01 1.15
C PHE A 326 -12.56 -1.33 1.16
N ARG A 327 -11.81 -2.41 1.09
CA ARG A 327 -12.35 -3.77 1.30
C ARG A 327 -12.74 -4.01 2.76
N VAL A 328 -11.94 -3.49 3.69
CA VAL A 328 -12.14 -3.66 5.11
C VAL A 328 -13.15 -2.63 5.61
N ARG A 329 -14.30 -3.10 6.11
CA ARG A 329 -15.41 -2.23 6.57
C ARG A 329 -14.99 -1.20 7.62
N CYS A 330 -14.08 -1.58 8.52
CA CYS A 330 -13.58 -0.71 9.60
C CYS A 330 -12.83 0.53 9.07
N PHE A 331 -12.17 0.42 7.92
CA PHE A 331 -11.52 1.57 7.29
C PHE A 331 -12.55 2.48 6.62
N ASN A 332 -13.60 1.91 6.02
CA ASN A 332 -14.71 2.70 5.45
C ASN A 332 -15.48 3.48 6.51
N SER A 333 -15.75 2.89 7.67
CA SER A 333 -16.43 3.59 8.77
C SER A 333 -15.59 4.77 9.27
N MET A 334 -14.27 4.58 9.40
CA MET A 334 -13.36 5.64 9.79
C MET A 334 -13.25 6.74 8.74
N LEU A 335 -13.13 6.37 7.46
CA LEU A 335 -13.09 7.32 6.35
C LEU A 335 -14.38 8.16 6.26
N ALA A 336 -15.54 7.52 6.36
CA ALA A 336 -16.84 8.19 6.35
C ALA A 336 -16.95 9.19 7.51
N MET A 337 -16.56 8.77 8.72
CA MET A 337 -16.57 9.61 9.90
C MET A 337 -15.63 10.82 9.75
N CYS A 338 -14.41 10.60 9.23
CA CYS A 338 -13.45 11.67 8.96
C CYS A 338 -14.00 12.72 8.00
N HIS A 339 -14.58 12.31 6.87
CA HIS A 339 -15.17 13.25 5.90
C HIS A 339 -16.42 13.94 6.44
N PHE A 340 -17.25 13.25 7.23
CA PHE A 340 -18.44 13.83 7.84
C PHE A 340 -18.07 14.93 8.85
N ILE A 341 -17.05 14.71 9.69
CA ILE A 341 -16.56 15.73 10.63
C ILE A 341 -15.93 16.91 9.90
N LEU A 342 -15.15 16.67 8.85
CA LEU A 342 -14.60 17.75 8.02
C LEU A 342 -15.73 18.56 7.35
N PHE A 343 -16.79 17.90 6.91
CA PHE A 343 -17.99 18.56 6.41
C PHE A 343 -18.66 19.43 7.50
N CYS A 344 -18.87 18.91 8.71
CA CYS A 344 -19.45 19.68 9.81
C CYS A 344 -18.57 20.89 10.21
N ASN A 345 -17.25 20.72 10.32
CA ASN A 345 -16.31 21.81 10.61
C ASN A 345 -16.33 22.89 9.50
N SER A 346 -16.35 22.46 8.24
CA SER A 346 -16.44 23.36 7.08
C SER A 346 -17.78 24.10 7.04
N LEU A 347 -18.89 23.43 7.39
CA LEU A 347 -20.22 24.01 7.42
C LEU A 347 -20.35 25.09 8.51
N ILE A 348 -19.75 24.87 9.68
CA ILE A 348 -19.63 25.92 10.72
C ILE A 348 -18.81 27.09 10.18
N GLY A 349 -17.66 26.83 9.55
CA GLY A 349 -16.86 27.87 8.90
C GLY A 349 -17.65 28.69 7.89
N ASN A 350 -18.45 28.05 7.04
CA ASN A 350 -19.27 28.74 6.05
C ASN A 350 -20.36 29.63 6.67
N PHE A 351 -20.93 29.25 7.81
CA PHE A 351 -21.87 30.11 8.53
C PHE A 351 -21.22 31.34 9.17
N THR A 352 -19.90 31.31 9.43
CA THR A 352 -19.18 32.48 9.96
C THR A 352 -18.81 33.49 8.87
N VAL A 353 -18.77 33.07 7.60
CA VAL A 353 -18.47 33.99 6.48
C VAL A 353 -19.67 34.90 6.25
N ARG A 354 -19.44 36.22 6.24
CA ARG A 354 -20.52 37.20 5.98
C ARG A 354 -21.02 37.02 4.54
N PRO A 355 -22.30 36.67 4.32
CA PRO A 355 -22.83 36.58 2.97
C PRO A 355 -22.88 38.00 2.35
N PRO A 356 -22.51 38.16 1.06
CA PRO A 356 -22.52 39.47 0.39
C PRO A 356 -23.90 40.13 0.32
N TRP A 357 -24.98 39.37 0.52
CA TRP A 357 -26.35 39.74 0.16
C TRP A 357 -27.29 39.91 1.36
N VAL A 358 -26.84 39.69 2.60
CA VAL A 358 -27.79 39.51 3.71
C VAL A 358 -27.48 40.41 4.91
N ILE A 359 -28.28 41.48 4.99
CA ILE A 359 -28.68 42.17 6.21
C ILE A 359 -29.62 41.22 6.96
N LEU A 360 -29.09 40.20 7.64
CA LEU A 360 -29.93 39.27 8.42
C LEU A 360 -30.18 39.95 9.78
N GLU A 361 -31.20 40.82 9.81
CA GLU A 361 -31.75 41.46 11.01
C GLU A 361 -32.44 40.47 11.97
N ASN A 362 -32.47 39.17 11.66
CA ASN A 362 -32.96 38.13 12.57
C ASN A 362 -31.94 37.87 13.69
N PHE A 363 -32.02 38.71 14.73
CA PHE A 363 -31.19 38.73 15.94
C PHE A 363 -31.02 37.35 16.60
N GLN A 364 -31.99 36.45 16.46
CA GLN A 364 -31.94 35.10 17.05
C GLN A 364 -30.96 34.14 16.35
N ILE A 365 -30.91 34.13 15.01
CA ILE A 365 -29.99 33.25 14.26
C ILE A 365 -28.54 33.75 14.42
N VAL A 366 -28.36 35.07 14.41
CA VAL A 366 -27.06 35.72 14.64
C VAL A 366 -26.57 35.50 16.09
N SER A 367 -27.47 35.42 17.07
CA SER A 367 -27.10 35.10 18.47
C SER A 367 -26.65 33.65 18.66
N PHE A 368 -27.24 32.70 17.92
CA PHE A 368 -26.85 31.28 17.95
C PHE A 368 -25.50 31.02 17.25
N LEU A 369 -25.14 31.88 16.29
CA LEU A 369 -23.86 31.88 15.58
C LEU A 369 -22.84 32.85 16.21
N ARG A 370 -22.97 33.17 17.51
CA ARG A 370 -22.01 34.01 18.23
C ARG A 370 -21.26 33.22 19.29
N TYR A 371 -20.10 33.71 19.68
CA TYR A 371 -19.41 33.22 20.87
C TYR A 371 -20.39 33.24 22.08
N PRO A 372 -20.54 32.15 22.88
CA PRO A 372 -19.68 30.96 23.00
C PRO A 372 -20.17 29.69 22.27
N THR A 373 -21.33 29.68 21.61
CA THR A 373 -21.95 28.46 21.06
C THR A 373 -21.14 27.84 19.93
N ILE A 374 -20.49 28.64 19.08
CA ILE A 374 -19.59 28.15 18.01
C ILE A 374 -18.43 27.34 18.59
N LEU A 375 -17.83 27.84 19.67
CA LEU A 375 -16.73 27.15 20.35
C LEU A 375 -17.20 25.77 20.84
N GLN A 376 -18.35 25.72 21.52
CA GLN A 376 -18.92 24.48 22.04
C GLN A 376 -19.25 23.47 20.94
N MET A 377 -19.74 23.93 19.78
CA MET A 377 -20.01 23.04 18.63
C MET A 377 -18.73 22.47 18.03
N LEU A 378 -17.71 23.30 17.82
CA LEU A 378 -16.41 22.86 17.32
C LEU A 378 -15.76 21.87 18.29
N GLU A 379 -15.78 22.16 19.59
CA GLU A 379 -15.30 21.24 20.62
C GLU A 379 -16.06 19.92 20.60
N ALA A 380 -17.40 19.94 20.59
CA ALA A 380 -18.21 18.73 20.59
C ALA A 380 -17.93 17.85 19.36
N ILE A 381 -17.88 18.43 18.16
CA ILE A 381 -17.62 17.69 16.90
C ILE A 381 -16.25 17.01 16.94
N ASN A 382 -15.21 17.72 17.38
CA ASN A 382 -13.85 17.19 17.39
C ASN A 382 -13.59 16.25 18.57
N ILE A 383 -14.28 16.40 19.71
CA ILE A 383 -14.28 15.41 20.80
C ILE A 383 -14.92 14.10 20.33
N VAL A 384 -16.05 14.17 19.61
CA VAL A 384 -16.69 12.99 19.04
C VAL A 384 -15.75 12.27 18.07
N TRP A 385 -15.00 13.02 17.25
CA TRP A 385 -13.96 12.45 16.39
C TRP A 385 -12.88 11.74 17.20
N LEU A 386 -12.30 12.39 18.22
CA LEU A 386 -11.23 11.83 19.05
C LEU A 386 -11.67 10.54 19.75
N LEU A 387 -12.89 10.53 20.30
CA LEU A 387 -13.47 9.33 20.91
C LEU A 387 -13.62 8.19 19.89
N PHE A 388 -14.09 8.51 18.68
CA PHE A 388 -14.23 7.52 17.61
C PHE A 388 -12.87 6.98 17.15
N VAL A 389 -11.86 7.84 17.00
CA VAL A 389 -10.48 7.45 16.65
C VAL A 389 -9.92 6.52 17.72
N PHE A 390 -10.08 6.87 19.00
CA PHE A 390 -9.61 6.06 20.12
C PHE A 390 -10.26 4.67 20.10
N LEU A 391 -11.60 4.61 20.00
CA LEU A 391 -12.34 3.35 19.89
C LEU A 391 -11.90 2.54 18.67
N TRP A 392 -11.66 3.19 17.54
CA TRP A 392 -11.20 2.56 16.31
C TRP A 392 -9.79 1.98 16.44
N ILE A 393 -8.84 2.70 17.05
CA ILE A 393 -7.48 2.20 17.30
C ILE A 393 -7.51 1.01 18.27
N VAL A 394 -8.27 1.11 19.36
CA VAL A 394 -8.47 0.00 20.32
C VAL A 394 -9.07 -1.20 19.60
N TYR A 395 -10.07 -0.99 18.74
CA TYR A 395 -10.67 -2.04 17.94
C TYR A 395 -9.65 -2.71 17.00
N LEU A 396 -8.84 -1.94 16.27
CA LEU A 396 -7.78 -2.48 15.41
C LEU A 396 -6.74 -3.28 16.21
N PHE A 397 -6.36 -2.81 17.39
CA PHE A 397 -5.41 -3.50 18.26
C PHE A 397 -5.97 -4.84 18.77
N LEU A 398 -7.22 -4.84 19.22
CA LEU A 398 -7.91 -6.05 19.66
C LEU A 398 -8.08 -7.07 18.52
N LEU A 399 -8.33 -6.59 17.29
CA LEU A 399 -8.48 -7.44 16.12
C LEU A 399 -7.13 -8.02 15.66
N ASN A 400 -6.04 -7.24 15.73
CA ASN A 400 -4.70 -7.73 15.44
C ASN A 400 -4.22 -8.81 16.42
N ASN A 401 -4.58 -8.68 17.70
CA ASN A 401 -4.23 -9.65 18.74
C ASN A 401 -5.18 -10.87 18.79
N SER A 402 -6.07 -11.02 17.81
CA SER A 402 -7.03 -12.14 17.69
C SER A 402 -7.97 -12.34 18.89
N LEU A 403 -8.17 -11.32 19.71
CA LEU A 403 -9.00 -11.40 20.92
C LEU A 403 -10.50 -11.37 20.61
N LEU A 404 -10.91 -10.62 19.56
CA LEU A 404 -12.31 -10.48 19.16
C LEU A 404 -12.72 -11.46 18.05
N THR A 405 -11.81 -11.77 17.13
CA THR A 405 -12.06 -12.67 16.00
C THR A 405 -10.79 -13.45 15.67
N LYS A 406 -10.92 -14.74 15.35
CA LYS A 406 -9.80 -15.54 14.81
C LYS A 406 -9.51 -15.09 13.37
N GLY A 407 -8.74 -14.02 13.22
CA GLY A 407 -8.30 -13.55 11.91
C GLY A 407 -7.43 -12.30 12.01
N LYS A 408 -6.20 -12.37 11.49
CA LYS A 408 -5.30 -11.21 11.40
C LYS A 408 -5.86 -10.19 10.39
N ILE A 409 -5.74 -8.89 10.70
CA ILE A 409 -5.98 -7.82 9.73
C ILE A 409 -4.94 -7.96 8.61
N TRP A 410 -5.41 -8.10 7.39
CA TRP A 410 -4.61 -7.87 6.19
C TRP A 410 -5.55 -7.10 5.25
N PRO A 411 -5.25 -6.85 3.98
CA PRO A 411 -6.30 -7.07 3.02
C PRO A 411 -6.75 -8.55 3.05
N ARG A 412 -7.29 -9.14 4.14
CA ARG A 412 -7.88 -10.48 4.05
C ARG A 412 -9.35 -10.33 3.70
N LEU A 413 -9.67 -10.76 2.48
CA LEU A 413 -10.86 -11.57 2.27
C LEU A 413 -10.85 -12.67 3.33
N SER A 414 -11.80 -12.58 4.25
CA SER A 414 -12.03 -13.66 5.21
C SER A 414 -12.28 -14.93 4.41
N TYR A 415 -11.43 -15.93 4.62
CA TYR A 415 -11.66 -17.34 4.28
C TYR A 415 -12.94 -17.93 4.91
N SER A 416 -13.77 -17.13 5.61
CA SER A 416 -14.98 -17.62 6.28
C SER A 416 -16.22 -16.73 6.16
N SER A 417 -16.20 -15.56 5.52
CA SER A 417 -17.37 -14.65 5.59
C SER A 417 -17.83 -14.01 4.30
N THR A 418 -17.21 -14.27 3.15
CA THR A 418 -17.82 -13.92 1.87
C THR A 418 -18.63 -15.11 1.37
N LYS A 419 -19.95 -15.04 1.57
CA LYS A 419 -21.00 -15.75 0.80
C LYS A 419 -20.91 -15.53 -0.73
N VAL A 420 -19.78 -15.04 -1.26
CA VAL A 420 -19.54 -14.65 -2.65
C VAL A 420 -18.46 -15.54 -3.29
N ILE A 421 -17.73 -16.30 -2.49
CA ILE A 421 -16.65 -17.19 -2.95
C ILE A 421 -17.11 -18.60 -2.59
N GLY A 422 -17.60 -19.34 -3.58
CA GLY A 422 -18.15 -20.67 -3.36
C GLY A 422 -17.08 -21.60 -2.79
N ASN A 423 -17.44 -22.59 -1.96
CA ASN A 423 -16.47 -23.55 -1.41
C ASN A 423 -15.53 -24.15 -2.49
N ASN A 424 -16.02 -24.27 -3.73
CA ASN A 424 -15.26 -24.76 -4.88
C ASN A 424 -14.08 -23.83 -5.27
N THR A 425 -14.29 -22.51 -5.31
CA THR A 425 -13.20 -21.54 -5.56
C THR A 425 -12.07 -21.66 -4.53
N MET A 426 -12.40 -21.91 -3.26
CA MET A 426 -11.40 -22.06 -2.20
C MET A 426 -10.57 -23.33 -2.38
N LYS A 427 -11.22 -24.43 -2.79
CA LYS A 427 -10.55 -25.68 -3.16
C LYS A 427 -9.56 -25.46 -4.30
N TYR A 428 -9.94 -24.71 -5.34
CA TYR A 428 -9.05 -24.37 -6.46
C TYR A 428 -7.86 -23.50 -6.03
N LEU A 429 -8.09 -22.52 -5.14
CA LEU A 429 -7.01 -21.71 -4.58
C LEU A 429 -6.03 -22.55 -3.76
N MET A 430 -6.50 -23.47 -2.93
CA MET A 430 -5.60 -24.36 -2.18
C MET A 430 -4.76 -25.25 -3.10
N ALA A 431 -5.40 -25.85 -4.12
CA ALA A 431 -4.71 -26.67 -5.11
C ALA A 431 -3.64 -25.89 -5.88
N SER A 432 -3.96 -24.67 -6.32
CA SER A 432 -3.00 -23.81 -7.03
C SER A 432 -1.79 -23.42 -6.17
N LEU A 433 -1.97 -23.24 -4.86
CA LEU A 433 -0.86 -22.97 -3.93
C LEU A 433 0.04 -24.20 -3.75
N LYS A 434 -0.55 -25.39 -3.58
CA LYS A 434 0.20 -26.67 -3.53
C LYS A 434 1.00 -26.87 -4.82
N ALA A 435 0.37 -26.68 -5.97
CA ALA A 435 1.02 -26.80 -7.27
C ALA A 435 2.13 -25.75 -7.50
N ARG A 436 1.97 -24.50 -7.06
CA ARG A 436 3.06 -23.51 -7.11
C ARG A 436 4.21 -23.85 -6.16
N GLN A 437 3.94 -24.48 -5.02
CA GLN A 437 4.97 -24.93 -4.10
C GLN A 437 5.78 -26.09 -4.69
N THR A 438 5.13 -27.09 -5.28
CA THR A 438 5.82 -28.20 -5.96
C THR A 438 6.63 -27.70 -7.16
N LEU A 439 6.09 -26.77 -7.95
CA LEU A 439 6.81 -26.09 -9.04
C LEU A 439 8.09 -25.41 -8.55
N LYS A 440 7.99 -24.64 -7.46
CA LYS A 440 9.14 -23.95 -6.87
C LYS A 440 10.16 -24.90 -6.26
N ASN A 441 9.72 -25.98 -5.64
CA ASN A 441 10.61 -27.00 -5.09
C ASN A 441 11.36 -27.73 -6.21
N SER A 442 10.66 -28.04 -7.31
CA SER A 442 11.23 -28.74 -8.46
C SER A 442 12.24 -27.89 -9.23
N THR A 443 11.95 -26.61 -9.45
CA THR A 443 12.87 -25.68 -10.12
C THR A 443 14.08 -25.30 -9.27
N ARG A 444 14.00 -25.42 -7.94
CA ARG A 444 15.14 -25.20 -7.03
C ARG A 444 16.00 -26.43 -6.82
N ALA A 445 15.42 -27.62 -6.97
CA ALA A 445 16.15 -28.86 -6.87
C ALA A 445 17.14 -28.97 -8.04
N ILE A 446 18.20 -29.74 -7.84
CA ILE A 446 19.12 -30.09 -8.93
C ILE A 446 18.29 -30.87 -9.96
N PRO A 447 18.37 -30.56 -11.27
CA PRO A 447 17.49 -31.14 -12.29
C PRO A 447 17.39 -32.67 -12.25
N LEU A 448 18.48 -33.36 -11.91
CA LEU A 448 18.54 -34.82 -11.76
C LEU A 448 17.64 -35.38 -10.64
N PHE A 449 17.45 -34.62 -9.56
CA PHE A 449 16.69 -35.02 -8.36
C PHE A 449 15.37 -34.25 -8.20
N ALA A 450 14.96 -33.48 -9.21
CA ALA A 450 13.70 -32.74 -9.15
C ALA A 450 12.52 -33.75 -9.04
N PRO A 451 11.55 -33.56 -8.12
CA PRO A 451 10.41 -34.45 -7.93
C PRO A 451 9.39 -34.32 -9.07
N VAL A 452 9.75 -34.83 -10.25
CA VAL A 452 8.94 -34.75 -11.47
C VAL A 452 7.63 -35.54 -11.36
N HIS A 453 7.60 -36.60 -10.53
CA HIS A 453 6.39 -37.36 -10.26
C HIS A 453 5.33 -36.54 -9.50
N GLU A 454 5.75 -35.69 -8.55
CA GLU A 454 4.86 -34.74 -7.87
C GLU A 454 4.35 -33.67 -8.84
N LEU A 455 5.22 -33.14 -9.72
CA LEU A 455 4.79 -32.23 -10.79
C LEU A 455 3.74 -32.87 -11.70
N ALA A 456 3.96 -34.12 -12.12
CA ALA A 456 3.02 -34.85 -12.98
C ALA A 456 1.68 -35.12 -12.28
N HIS A 457 1.70 -35.36 -10.96
CA HIS A 457 0.49 -35.46 -10.14
C HIS A 457 -0.27 -34.12 -10.12
N GLU A 458 0.42 -33.03 -9.78
CA GLU A 458 -0.21 -31.70 -9.70
C GLU A 458 -0.74 -31.22 -11.05
N ILE A 459 -0.09 -31.54 -12.18
CA ILE A 459 -0.62 -31.27 -13.53
C ILE A 459 -1.98 -31.93 -13.74
N LYS A 460 -2.15 -33.20 -13.30
CA LYS A 460 -3.43 -33.91 -13.43
C LYS A 460 -4.50 -33.29 -12.54
N VAL A 461 -4.14 -32.94 -11.30
CA VAL A 461 -5.04 -32.30 -10.33
C VAL A 461 -5.50 -30.94 -10.84
N ILE A 462 -4.57 -30.08 -11.26
CA ILE A 462 -4.89 -28.75 -11.79
C ILE A 462 -5.68 -28.85 -13.09
N ASN A 463 -5.35 -29.75 -14.02
CA ASN A 463 -6.12 -29.95 -15.24
C ASN A 463 -7.57 -30.42 -14.95
N ALA A 464 -7.76 -31.30 -13.97
CA ALA A 464 -9.09 -31.69 -13.51
C ALA A 464 -9.87 -30.48 -12.96
N PHE A 465 -9.22 -29.65 -12.13
CA PHE A 465 -9.83 -28.43 -11.60
C PHE A 465 -10.06 -27.34 -12.65
N CYS A 466 -9.22 -27.23 -13.69
CA CYS A 466 -9.45 -26.32 -14.82
C CYS A 466 -10.77 -26.67 -15.52
N ARG A 467 -11.00 -27.96 -15.78
CA ARG A 467 -12.25 -28.45 -16.41
C ARG A 467 -13.47 -28.25 -15.50
N GLU A 468 -13.32 -28.52 -14.21
CA GLU A 468 -14.38 -28.29 -13.22
C GLU A 468 -14.73 -26.79 -13.13
N ALA A 469 -13.71 -25.93 -13.08
CA ALA A 469 -13.85 -24.48 -13.07
C ALA A 469 -14.47 -23.94 -14.37
N GLU A 470 -14.15 -24.52 -15.53
CA GLU A 470 -14.77 -24.15 -16.82
C GLU A 470 -16.28 -24.43 -16.81
N ILE A 471 -16.67 -25.63 -16.36
CA ILE A 471 -18.08 -26.06 -16.26
C ILE A 471 -18.85 -25.15 -15.31
N LEU A 472 -18.24 -24.78 -14.18
CA LEU A 472 -18.85 -23.89 -13.19
C LEU A 472 -18.73 -22.40 -13.57
N SER A 473 -18.08 -22.08 -14.69
CA SER A 473 -17.74 -20.70 -15.10
C SER A 473 -17.07 -19.91 -13.97
N ASP A 474 -16.21 -20.59 -13.22
CA ASP A 474 -15.54 -20.06 -12.05
C ASP A 474 -14.53 -18.97 -12.46
N PRO A 475 -14.49 -17.84 -11.73
CA PRO A 475 -13.56 -16.75 -12.01
C PRO A 475 -12.06 -17.14 -11.98
N THR A 476 -11.71 -18.25 -11.33
CA THR A 476 -10.33 -18.71 -11.18
C THR A 476 -9.82 -19.54 -12.37
N HIS A 477 -10.69 -19.91 -13.31
CA HIS A 477 -10.33 -20.75 -14.46
C HIS A 477 -9.10 -20.24 -15.22
N ASP A 478 -9.11 -18.96 -15.63
CA ASP A 478 -8.01 -18.35 -16.40
C ASP A 478 -6.67 -18.46 -15.63
N THR A 479 -6.70 -18.32 -14.31
CA THR A 479 -5.49 -18.38 -13.46
C THR A 479 -4.96 -19.80 -13.24
N LEU A 480 -5.86 -20.78 -13.20
CA LEU A 480 -5.49 -22.19 -13.14
C LEU A 480 -4.88 -22.63 -14.47
N TRP A 481 -5.38 -22.09 -15.57
CA TRP A 481 -4.87 -22.37 -16.91
C TRP A 481 -3.45 -21.84 -17.10
N ASP A 482 -3.19 -20.59 -16.72
CA ASP A 482 -1.82 -20.03 -16.71
C ASP A 482 -0.86 -20.87 -15.84
N LEU A 483 -1.32 -21.33 -14.68
CA LEU A 483 -0.52 -22.19 -13.80
C LEU A 483 -0.27 -23.57 -14.42
N LEU A 484 -1.27 -24.14 -15.10
CA LEU A 484 -1.14 -25.42 -15.79
C LEU A 484 -0.06 -25.34 -16.87
N ASP A 485 -0.03 -24.26 -17.65
CA ASP A 485 1.00 -24.02 -18.65
C ASP A 485 2.40 -23.90 -18.02
N GLU A 486 2.54 -23.12 -16.94
CA GLU A 486 3.81 -23.02 -16.16
C GLU A 486 4.27 -24.41 -15.68
N LEU A 487 3.35 -25.26 -15.19
CA LEU A 487 3.66 -26.61 -14.72
C LEU A 487 4.07 -27.55 -15.85
N ILE A 488 3.38 -27.50 -17.00
CA ILE A 488 3.68 -28.32 -18.17
C ILE A 488 5.05 -27.95 -18.75
N GLU A 489 5.37 -26.66 -18.84
CA GLU A 489 6.67 -26.18 -19.30
C GLU A 489 7.79 -26.71 -18.40
N ALA A 490 7.67 -26.53 -17.08
CA ALA A 490 8.64 -27.04 -16.12
C ALA A 490 8.75 -28.57 -16.12
N HIS A 491 7.63 -29.28 -16.31
CA HIS A 491 7.64 -30.73 -16.45
C HIS A 491 8.40 -31.16 -17.72
N ASN A 492 8.16 -30.52 -18.86
CA ASN A 492 8.83 -30.84 -20.12
C ASN A 492 10.35 -30.59 -20.05
N GLU A 493 10.79 -29.57 -19.29
CA GLU A 493 12.20 -29.29 -19.07
C GLU A 493 12.87 -30.30 -18.12
N LEU A 494 12.21 -30.64 -17.01
CA LEU A 494 12.79 -31.48 -15.94
C LEU A 494 12.61 -32.98 -16.16
N SER A 495 11.51 -33.41 -16.80
CA SER A 495 11.19 -34.82 -17.07
C SER A 495 12.27 -35.59 -17.84
N PRO A 496 12.95 -35.02 -18.85
CA PRO A 496 13.99 -35.76 -19.55
C PRO A 496 15.25 -36.01 -18.71
N VAL A 497 15.51 -35.18 -17.69
CA VAL A 497 16.76 -35.20 -16.89
C VAL A 497 16.58 -35.88 -15.53
N SER A 498 15.40 -35.77 -14.92
CA SER A 498 15.14 -36.29 -13.59
C SER A 498 15.03 -37.82 -13.54
N VAL A 499 15.60 -38.42 -12.49
CA VAL A 499 15.44 -39.86 -12.17
C VAL A 499 13.98 -40.21 -11.84
N PHE A 500 13.18 -39.23 -11.42
CA PHE A 500 11.77 -39.41 -11.04
C PHE A 500 10.79 -39.18 -12.19
N GLY A 501 11.26 -39.04 -13.43
CA GLY A 501 10.40 -38.92 -14.62
C GLY A 501 9.63 -40.23 -14.90
N MET A 502 8.34 -40.12 -15.24
CA MET A 502 7.48 -41.30 -15.51
C MET A 502 7.85 -42.03 -16.82
N SER A 503 8.65 -41.42 -17.70
CA SER A 503 9.18 -42.14 -18.85
C SER A 503 10.15 -43.20 -18.33
N VAL A 504 9.75 -44.46 -18.40
CA VAL A 504 10.59 -45.64 -18.19
C VAL A 504 11.69 -45.63 -19.25
N LYS A 505 12.71 -44.80 -19.05
CA LYS A 505 13.88 -44.82 -19.92
C LYS A 505 14.71 -46.02 -19.48
N SER A 506 15.20 -46.80 -20.45
CA SER A 506 16.34 -47.70 -20.27
C SER A 506 17.49 -47.02 -19.50
N SER A 507 17.56 -45.69 -19.59
CA SER A 507 18.47 -44.83 -18.84
C SER A 507 18.26 -44.83 -17.32
N VAL A 508 17.10 -45.16 -16.72
CA VAL A 508 16.98 -45.23 -15.24
C VAL A 508 17.62 -46.50 -14.70
N ARG A 509 17.53 -47.60 -15.45
CA ARG A 509 18.24 -48.84 -15.15
C ARG A 509 19.74 -48.66 -15.39
N GLU A 510 20.13 -48.05 -16.51
CA GLU A 510 21.55 -47.71 -16.75
C GLU A 510 22.10 -46.67 -15.77
N THR A 511 21.36 -45.61 -15.42
CA THR A 511 21.82 -44.60 -14.44
C THR A 511 21.78 -45.11 -13.02
N SER A 512 20.84 -45.98 -12.63
CA SER A 512 20.91 -46.66 -11.34
C SER A 512 22.06 -47.64 -11.29
N GLU A 513 22.35 -48.38 -12.37
CA GLU A 513 23.54 -49.22 -12.48
C GLU A 513 24.84 -48.40 -12.47
N GLU A 514 24.91 -47.29 -13.20
CA GLU A 514 26.05 -46.35 -13.16
C GLU A 514 26.18 -45.68 -11.80
N PHE A 515 25.09 -45.29 -11.16
CA PHE A 515 25.09 -44.70 -9.83
C PHE A 515 25.52 -45.71 -8.79
N ILE A 516 25.08 -46.97 -8.90
CA ILE A 516 25.57 -48.09 -8.07
C ILE A 516 27.06 -48.34 -8.33
N ARG A 517 27.55 -48.22 -9.57
CA ARG A 517 28.99 -48.29 -9.90
C ARG A 517 29.79 -47.10 -9.35
N LEU A 518 29.21 -45.91 -9.33
CA LEU A 518 29.83 -44.68 -8.83
C LEU A 518 29.75 -44.57 -7.30
N MET A 519 28.76 -45.20 -6.65
CA MET A 519 28.50 -45.11 -5.22
C MET A 519 29.70 -45.50 -4.34
N PRO A 520 30.47 -46.58 -4.64
CA PRO A 520 31.70 -46.89 -3.91
C PRO A 520 32.74 -45.76 -4.02
N SER A 521 32.90 -45.16 -5.20
CA SER A 521 33.85 -44.07 -5.42
C SER A 521 33.41 -42.79 -4.70
N PHE A 522 32.10 -42.50 -4.71
CA PHE A 522 31.50 -41.38 -4.01
C PHE A 522 31.60 -41.55 -2.50
N ARG A 523 31.28 -42.74 -1.98
CA ARG A 523 31.45 -43.13 -0.58
C ARG A 523 32.92 -43.03 -0.15
N LYS A 524 33.85 -43.48 -0.99
CA LYS A 524 35.29 -43.37 -0.72
C LYS A 524 35.74 -41.92 -0.65
N ARG A 525 35.28 -41.04 -1.55
CA ARG A 525 35.54 -39.60 -1.47
C ARG A 525 34.89 -38.96 -0.25
N LEU A 526 33.67 -39.34 0.11
CA LEU A 526 32.98 -38.85 1.30
C LEU A 526 33.71 -39.24 2.58
N MET A 527 34.14 -40.50 2.67
CA MET A 527 34.94 -41.02 3.78
C MET A 527 36.31 -40.33 3.83
N GLN A 528 37.02 -40.22 2.71
CA GLN A 528 38.30 -39.52 2.62
C GLN A 528 38.16 -38.06 3.07
N ARG A 529 37.07 -37.41 2.67
CA ARG A 529 36.78 -36.02 3.05
C ARG A 529 36.38 -35.89 4.52
N GLU A 530 35.73 -36.91 5.08
CA GLU A 530 35.45 -36.98 6.51
C GLU A 530 36.74 -37.18 7.32
N TYR A 531 37.70 -37.96 6.80
CA TYR A 531 39.07 -38.04 7.32
C TYR A 531 39.80 -36.69 7.21
N ASP A 532 39.70 -35.98 6.09
CA ASP A 532 40.33 -34.66 5.92
C ASP A 532 39.75 -33.62 6.90
N PHE A 533 38.49 -33.81 7.31
CA PHE A 533 37.80 -32.93 8.26
C PHE A 533 37.85 -33.39 9.72
N ILE A 534 38.53 -34.50 10.05
CA ILE A 534 38.58 -35.04 11.42
C ILE A 534 39.30 -34.10 12.40
N LEU A 535 40.31 -33.36 11.91
CA LEU A 535 41.10 -32.42 12.73
C LEU A 535 40.53 -30.99 12.72
N ILE A 536 39.50 -30.73 11.92
CA ILE A 536 38.93 -29.39 11.75
C ILE A 536 37.81 -29.19 12.78
N SER A 537 37.87 -28.07 13.50
CA SER A 537 36.84 -27.72 14.48
C SER A 537 35.46 -27.68 13.83
N PRO A 538 34.40 -28.14 14.53
CA PRO A 538 33.08 -28.37 13.93
C PRO A 538 32.48 -27.12 13.28
N LEU A 539 32.80 -25.92 13.79
CA LEU A 539 32.36 -24.64 13.26
C LEU A 539 33.03 -24.33 11.89
N LYS A 540 34.34 -24.57 11.76
CA LYS A 540 35.08 -24.39 10.50
C LYS A 540 34.68 -25.44 9.46
N ARG A 541 34.47 -26.69 9.87
CA ARG A 541 33.94 -27.77 9.00
C ARG A 541 32.60 -27.37 8.39
N ARG A 542 31.70 -26.80 9.19
CA ARG A 542 30.37 -26.36 8.73
C ARG A 542 30.44 -25.20 7.73
N ILE A 543 31.38 -24.27 7.90
CA ILE A 543 31.58 -23.15 6.98
C ILE A 543 32.21 -23.63 5.66
N LEU A 544 33.24 -24.48 5.71
CA LEU A 544 33.89 -25.05 4.53
C LEU A 544 32.93 -25.86 3.65
N LEU A 545 32.09 -26.70 4.28
CA LEU A 545 31.07 -27.45 3.55
C LEU A 545 30.05 -26.53 2.89
N LYS A 546 29.61 -25.47 3.58
CA LYS A 546 28.70 -24.47 3.01
C LYS A 546 29.32 -23.68 1.85
N MET A 547 30.59 -23.27 1.98
CA MET A 547 31.31 -22.59 0.89
C MET A 547 31.48 -23.49 -0.32
N TYR A 548 31.75 -24.79 -0.12
CA TYR A 548 31.89 -25.73 -1.22
C TYR A 548 30.57 -25.98 -1.96
N THR A 549 29.46 -26.14 -1.22
CA THR A 549 28.12 -26.27 -1.84
C THR A 549 27.71 -25.00 -2.59
N LEU A 550 28.13 -23.83 -2.10
CA LEU A 550 27.90 -22.56 -2.80
C LEU A 550 28.77 -22.45 -4.05
N GLY A 551 30.04 -22.86 -4.00
CA GLY A 551 30.96 -22.82 -5.14
C GLY A 551 30.55 -23.72 -6.31
N MET A 552 29.95 -24.88 -6.03
CA MET A 552 29.43 -25.76 -7.09
C MET A 552 28.21 -25.19 -7.84
N ASN A 553 27.39 -24.36 -7.19
CA ASN A 553 26.22 -23.74 -7.83
C ASN A 553 26.58 -22.59 -8.79
N TYR A 554 27.87 -22.22 -8.91
CA TYR A 554 28.34 -21.18 -9.83
C TYR A 554 29.18 -21.72 -11.01
N CYS A 555 29.44 -23.04 -11.07
CA CYS A 555 30.23 -23.68 -12.12
C CYS A 555 29.46 -24.71 -12.97
N LEU A 556 28.16 -24.85 -12.74
CA LEU A 556 27.18 -25.50 -13.61
C LEU A 556 26.14 -24.44 -13.98
#